data_AF-A0A2V6ZIU5-F1
#
_entry.id   AF-A0A2V6ZIU5-F1
#
_cell.length_a   1.000
_cell.length_b   1.000
_cell.length_c   1.000
_cell.angle_alpha   90.00
_cell.angle_beta   90.00
_cell.angle_gamma   90.00
#
_symmetry.space_group_name_H-M   'P 1'
#
loop_
_entity.id
_entity.type
_entity.pdbx_description
1 polymer ?
#
loop_
_entity_poly.entity_id
_entity_poly.type
_entity_poly.pdbx_seq_one_letter_code
_entity_poly.pdbx_strand_id
1 'polypeptide(L)' 'DKYLSLALSSLPSVPPETVKAVREAFLKMADDPEGAQVLASSAAVLKQTVPLRFIASKDSDFDNMRRFYRTTLVKVELQ' A
#
# COMPACT_ATOMS: atom_id res chain seq x y z
N ASP A 1 15.42 1.15 8.24
CA ASP A 1 14.93 0.51 7.00
C ASP A 1 14.01 -0.69 7.17
N LYS A 2 13.45 -0.99 8.37
CA LYS A 2 12.80 -2.30 8.58
C LYS A 2 11.28 -2.32 8.70
N TYR A 3 10.60 -1.19 8.93
CA TYR A 3 9.13 -1.18 9.03
C TYR A 3 8.57 0.22 8.76
N LEU A 4 8.15 0.54 7.53
CA LEU A 4 7.33 1.75 7.24
C LEU A 4 6.49 1.68 5.95
N SER A 5 6.61 0.64 5.11
CA SER A 5 5.79 0.54 3.90
C SER A 5 4.42 -0.07 4.24
N LEU A 6 3.37 0.74 4.15
CA LEU A 6 2.00 0.27 4.26
C LEU A 6 1.56 -0.30 2.91
N ALA A 7 1.07 -1.53 2.92
CA ALA A 7 0.44 -2.11 1.75
C ALA A 7 -0.95 -1.50 1.54
N LEU A 8 -1.30 -1.24 0.28
CA LEU A 8 -2.67 -0.90 -0.10
C LEU A 8 -3.45 -2.20 -0.35
N SER A 9 -4.60 -2.33 0.30
CA SER A 9 -5.50 -3.46 0.15
C SER A 9 -6.79 -3.03 -0.54
N SER A 10 -7.33 -3.88 -1.42
CA SER A 10 -8.66 -3.71 -2.00
C SER A 10 -9.70 -4.51 -1.24
N LEU A 11 -10.94 -4.03 -1.22
CA LEU A 11 -12.06 -4.84 -0.73
C LEU A 11 -12.34 -6.01 -1.69
N PRO A 12 -12.77 -7.19 -1.19
CA PRO A 12 -13.10 -8.34 -2.03
C PRO A 12 -14.23 -8.08 -3.05
N SER A 13 -15.09 -7.09 -2.78
CA SER A 13 -16.18 -6.70 -3.66
C SER A 13 -15.74 -5.89 -4.89
N VAL A 14 -14.50 -5.40 -4.93
CA VAL A 14 -13.99 -4.64 -6.07
C VAL A 14 -13.63 -5.62 -7.20
N PRO A 15 -14.09 -5.40 -8.44
CA PRO A 15 -13.77 -6.28 -9.57
C PRO A 15 -12.26 -6.44 -9.78
N PRO A 16 -11.75 -7.66 -10.06
CA PRO A 16 -10.32 -7.91 -10.23
C PRO A 16 -9.64 -7.03 -11.29
N GLU A 17 -10.33 -6.77 -12.40
CA GLU A 17 -9.81 -5.91 -13.48
C GLU A 17 -9.64 -4.47 -13.02
N THR A 18 -10.57 -3.95 -12.21
CA THR A 18 -10.44 -2.62 -11.59
C THR A 18 -9.25 -2.57 -10.65
N VAL A 19 -9.08 -3.59 -9.81
CA VAL A 19 -7.91 -3.67 -8.90
C VAL A 19 -6.60 -3.69 -9.70
N LYS A 20 -6.56 -4.44 -10.81
CA LYS A 20 -5.39 -4.52 -11.69
C LYS A 20 -5.08 -3.17 -12.33
N ALA A 21 -6.08 -2.49 -12.90
CA ALA A 21 -5.90 -1.18 -13.53
C ALA A 21 -5.38 -0.13 -12.54
N VAL A 22 -5.98 -0.05 -11.35
CA VAL A 22 -5.54 0.89 -10.29
C VAL A 22 -4.13 0.55 -9.81
N ARG A 23 -3.80 -0.73 -9.64
CA ARG A 23 -2.45 -1.17 -9.28
C ARG A 23 -1.42 -0.72 -10.32
N GLU A 24 -1.70 -0.94 -11.60
CA GLU A 24 -0.80 -0.53 -12.68
C GLU A 24 -0.60 0.98 -12.73
N ALA A 25 -1.66 1.76 -12.51
CA ALA A 25 -1.58 3.22 -12.42
C ALA A 25 -0.65 3.67 -11.29
N PHE A 26 -0.81 3.13 -10.07
CA PHE A 26 0.07 3.47 -8.94
C PHE A 26 1.53 3.10 -9.18
N LEU A 27 1.79 1.95 -9.80
CA LEU A 27 3.16 1.50 -10.08
C LEU A 27 3.88 2.39 -11.09
N LYS A 28 3.16 2.95 -12.07
CA LYS A 28 3.71 3.84 -13.11
C LYS A 28 3.68 5.31 -12.72
N MET A 29 3.05 5.65 -11.60
CA MET A 29 2.80 7.03 -11.18
C MET A 29 4.06 7.89 -11.06
N ALA A 30 5.20 7.30 -10.67
CA ALA A 30 6.46 8.04 -10.57
C ALA A 30 7.10 8.33 -11.95
N ASP A 31 6.73 7.58 -12.98
CA ASP A 31 7.20 7.74 -14.36
C ASP A 31 6.24 8.63 -15.18
N ASP A 32 5.04 8.87 -14.67
CA ASP A 32 4.05 9.77 -15.24
C ASP A 32 4.26 11.22 -14.72
N PRO A 33 4.30 12.25 -15.58
CA PRO A 33 4.55 13.63 -15.14
C PRO A 33 3.52 14.17 -14.13
N GLU A 34 2.24 13.85 -14.32
CA GLU A 34 1.17 14.26 -13.41
C GLU A 34 1.27 13.47 -12.10
N GLY A 35 1.48 12.16 -12.20
CA GLY A 35 1.71 11.29 -11.05
C GLY A 35 2.89 11.73 -10.19
N ALA A 36 4.02 12.10 -10.80
CA ALA A 36 5.19 12.61 -10.10
C ALA A 36 4.89 13.91 -9.34
N GLN A 37 4.08 14.81 -9.93
CA GLN A 37 3.64 16.04 -9.26
C GLN A 37 2.75 15.76 -8.05
N VAL A 38 1.86 14.78 -8.14
CA VAL A 38 1.00 14.36 -7.01
C VAL A 38 1.84 13.73 -5.90
N LEU A 39 2.82 12.89 -6.22
CA LEU A 39 3.74 12.30 -5.25
C LEU A 39 4.57 13.39 -4.55
N ALA A 40 5.08 14.38 -5.30
CA ALA A 40 5.82 15.50 -4.73
C ALA A 40 4.95 16.38 -3.82
N SER A 41 3.70 16.64 -4.22
CA SER A 41 2.73 17.39 -3.41
C SER A 41 2.42 16.66 -2.10
N SER A 42 2.24 15.35 -2.15
CA SER A 42 2.04 14.50 -0.97
C SER A 42 3.27 14.52 -0.04
N ALA A 43 4.47 14.47 -0.61
CA ALA A 43 5.72 14.54 0.14
C ALA A 43 5.85 15.86 0.91
N ALA A 44 5.47 16.99 0.28
CA ALA A 44 5.49 18.29 0.92
C ALA A 44 4.53 18.37 2.13
N VAL A 45 3.32 17.82 1.99
CA VAL A 45 2.34 17.75 3.09
C VAL A 45 2.86 16.89 4.25
N LEU A 46 3.45 15.75 3.93
CA LEU A 46 3.98 14.80 4.92
C LEU A 46 5.39 15.15 5.41
N LYS A 47 5.96 16.27 4.94
CA LYS A 47 7.34 16.72 5.25
C LYS A 47 8.40 15.65 4.99
N GLN A 48 8.22 14.86 3.94
CA GLN A 48 9.17 13.85 3.51
C GLN A 48 10.35 14.50 2.78
N THR A 49 11.57 14.00 3.00
CA THR A 49 12.77 14.51 2.32
C THR A 49 12.75 14.24 0.82
N VAL A 50 12.12 13.13 0.41
CA VAL A 50 11.93 12.75 -0.99
C VAL A 50 10.53 12.17 -1.19
N PRO A 51 9.93 12.34 -2.37
CA PRO A 51 8.67 11.68 -2.69
C PRO A 51 8.80 10.15 -2.64
N LEU A 52 7.90 9.50 -1.92
CA LEU A 52 7.79 8.04 -1.95
C LEU A 52 7.08 7.60 -3.23
N ARG A 53 7.36 6.38 -3.67
CA ARG A 53 6.71 5.73 -4.81
C ARG A 53 6.07 4.42 -4.39
N PHE A 54 5.07 3.99 -5.15
CA PHE A 54 4.47 2.67 -4.98
C PHE A 54 5.37 1.59 -5.57
N ILE A 55 5.36 0.41 -4.94
CA ILE A 55 6.06 -0.78 -5.40
C ILE A 55 5.09 -1.96 -5.40
N ALA A 56 5.38 -2.98 -6.20
CA ALA A 56 4.57 -4.18 -6.24
C ALA A 56 4.71 -4.94 -4.91
N SER A 57 3.60 -5.10 -4.20
CA SER A 57 3.53 -5.94 -3.00
C SER A 57 3.32 -7.41 -3.38
N LYS A 58 3.77 -8.30 -2.50
CA LYS A 58 3.57 -9.75 -2.58
C LYS A 58 2.66 -10.20 -1.46
N ASP A 59 1.98 -11.32 -1.67
CA ASP A 59 1.13 -11.93 -0.64
C ASP A 59 1.91 -12.21 0.67
N SER A 60 3.18 -12.61 0.55
CA SER A 60 4.08 -12.87 1.69
C SER A 60 4.37 -11.64 2.55
N ASP A 61 4.16 -10.41 2.03
CA ASP A 61 4.36 -9.19 2.81
C ASP A 61 3.37 -9.11 4.00
N PHE A 62 2.28 -9.88 3.95
CA PHE A 62 1.26 -9.95 5.01
C PHE A 62 1.45 -11.13 5.97
N ASP A 63 2.47 -11.98 5.78
CA ASP A 63 2.65 -13.20 6.59
C ASP A 63 2.87 -12.89 8.08
N ASN A 64 3.56 -11.79 8.39
CA ASN A 64 3.75 -11.33 9.76
C ASN A 64 2.41 -11.00 10.44
N MET A 65 1.55 -10.26 9.75
CA MET A 65 0.23 -9.85 10.23
C MET A 65 -0.67 -11.07 10.39
N ARG A 66 -0.72 -11.94 9.38
CA ARG A 66 -1.51 -13.20 9.45
C ARG A 66 -1.04 -14.10 10.58
N ARG A 67 0.28 -14.23 10.78
CA ARG A 67 0.83 -14.99 11.90
C ARG A 67 0.41 -14.39 13.23
N PHE A 68 0.52 -13.08 13.40
CA PHE A 68 0.09 -12.40 14.62
C PHE A 68 -1.38 -12.68 14.92
N TYR A 69 -2.30 -12.44 13.99
CA TYR A 69 -3.74 -12.67 14.23
C TYR A 69 -4.08 -14.16 14.48
N ARG A 70 -3.33 -15.10 13.91
CA ARG A 70 -3.53 -16.53 14.15
C ARG A 70 -3.04 -16.99 15.53
N THR A 71 -2.00 -16.36 16.07
CA THR A 71 -1.34 -16.82 17.31
C THR A 71 -1.49 -15.86 18.48
N THR A 72 -2.13 -14.70 18.27
CA THR A 72 -2.30 -13.71 19.33
C THR A 72 -3.22 -14.26 20.41
N LEU A 73 -2.83 -14.03 21.67
CA LEU A 73 -3.65 -14.35 22.84
C LEU A 73 -4.68 -13.24 23.12
N VAL A 74 -4.57 -12.11 22.42
CA VAL A 74 -5.55 -11.02 22.48
C VAL A 74 -6.77 -11.44 21.67
N LYS A 75 -7.89 -11.68 22.35
CA LYS A 75 -9.16 -11.95 21.68
C LYS A 75 -9.64 -10.66 21.01
N VAL A 76 -9.70 -10.67 19.69
CA VAL A 76 -10.30 -9.58 18.91
C VAL A 76 -11.78 -9.90 18.76
N GLU A 77 -12.65 -9.17 19.46
CA GLU A 77 -14.08 -9.16 19.13
C GLU A 77 -14.24 -8.34 17.85
N LEU A 78 -14.47 -9.03 16.73
CA LEU A 78 -14.84 -8.38 15.49
C LEU A 78 -16.31 -7.98 15.62
N GLN A 79 -16.56 -6.67 15.75
CA GLN A 79 -17.90 -6.09 15.70
C GLN A 79 -18.49 -6.17 14.30
#